data_AF-A0A536RX11-F1
#
_entry.id   AF-A0A536RX11-F1
#
_cell.length_a   1.000
_cell.length_b   1.000
_cell.length_c   1.000
_cell.angle_alpha   90.00
_cell.angle_beta   90.00
_cell.angle_gamma   90.00
#
_symmetry.space_group_name_H-M   'P 1'
#
loop_
_entity.id
_entity.type
_entity.pdbx_description
1 polymer ?
#
loop_
_entity_poly.entity_id
_entity_poly.type
_entity_poly.pdbx_seq_one_letter_code
_entity_poly.pdbx_strand_id
1 'polypeptide(L)'
;MMTPFGAAAVRQDVIPLPPLDPDPGSVAYFDTETTGLAGGTGTYVFAAAVATPIDCGLRVAQVFLPEPGMESAFLHALREELEPARGVATFNGGSFDLPVLRTRWVMARMPGEFSHAAHVDLLTLVRALYRHRLETCTLRYVEQRVLGYERDDPLPSALVPDAYFDFLRAGSLDLLEAALEHNRLDVISLVHLHSRLLRRLQGADVDMDADDWLALGRHRWRRGARADGWRALRNATAFAKGEAAATAGLLITRGLVRRGSIQAADTLLDWLEASARQDVRVSVARARLLEWRRREPELALAVVEDAQRRMPEVADDLEHRRARLRRKVELRRGDGLRRGRDGRQRDVRQVQLEAPILDGTA
;
A
#
# COMPACT_ATOMS: atom_id res chain seq x y z
N MET A 1 9.13 -27.85 -35.09
CA MET A 1 7.84 -27.85 -34.38
C MET A 1 7.24 -26.46 -34.57
N MET A 2 5.96 -26.35 -34.89
CA MET A 2 5.30 -25.04 -35.07
C MET A 2 4.94 -24.49 -33.68
N THR A 3 5.35 -23.26 -33.38
CA THR A 3 4.99 -22.56 -32.15
C THR A 3 3.66 -21.82 -32.36
N PRO A 4 3.03 -21.30 -31.29
CA PRO A 4 1.92 -20.34 -31.41
C PRO A 4 2.28 -19.08 -32.22
N PHE A 5 3.57 -18.83 -32.47
CA PHE A 5 4.09 -17.71 -33.25
C PHE A 5 4.65 -18.18 -34.61
N GLY A 6 4.24 -19.34 -35.11
CA GLY A 6 4.75 -19.93 -36.34
C GLY A 6 6.11 -20.60 -36.15
N ALA A 7 7.15 -20.10 -36.82
CA ALA A 7 8.52 -20.64 -36.67
C ALA A 7 9.32 -19.95 -35.55
N ALA A 8 8.81 -18.85 -35.00
CA ALA A 8 9.52 -18.03 -34.01
C ALA A 8 9.24 -18.48 -32.58
N ALA A 9 10.22 -18.37 -31.70
CA ALA A 9 10.03 -18.52 -30.25
C ALA A 9 9.66 -17.20 -29.55
N VAL A 10 9.76 -16.09 -30.27
CA VAL A 10 9.48 -14.74 -29.77
C VAL A 10 8.47 -14.07 -30.70
N ARG A 11 7.44 -13.47 -30.11
CA ARG A 11 6.51 -12.56 -30.78
C ARG A 11 6.72 -11.16 -30.24
N GLN A 12 6.79 -10.17 -31.12
CA GLN A 12 6.92 -8.77 -30.75
C GLN A 12 5.84 -7.96 -31.45
N ASP A 13 5.08 -7.20 -30.66
CA ASP A 13 4.04 -6.30 -31.13
C ASP A 13 4.34 -4.88 -30.64
N VAL A 14 3.95 -3.87 -31.43
CA VAL A 14 3.92 -2.47 -30.99
C VAL A 14 2.46 -2.03 -30.93
N ILE A 15 2.00 -1.71 -29.74
CA ILE A 15 0.65 -1.21 -29.49
C ILE A 15 0.71 0.31 -29.48
N PRO A 16 0.02 1.00 -30.41
CA PRO A 16 -0.10 2.46 -30.36
C PRO A 16 -0.82 2.85 -29.08
N LEU A 17 -0.13 3.58 -28.20
CA LEU A 17 -0.69 4.11 -26.97
C LEU A 17 -0.28 5.58 -26.85
N PRO A 18 -1.17 6.45 -26.33
CA PRO A 18 -0.75 7.80 -25.97
C PRO A 18 0.34 7.73 -24.89
N PRO A 19 1.22 8.75 -24.81
CA PRO A 19 2.18 8.85 -23.73
C PRO A 19 1.50 8.71 -22.37
N LEU A 20 2.08 7.89 -21.50
CA LEU A 20 1.58 7.70 -20.14
C LEU A 20 1.81 8.98 -19.34
N ASP A 21 0.81 9.38 -18.56
CA ASP A 21 0.90 10.53 -17.67
C ASP A 21 0.37 10.17 -16.26
N PRO A 22 1.24 10.05 -15.24
CA PRO A 22 2.70 10.26 -15.29
C PRO A 22 3.45 9.19 -16.08
N ASP A 23 4.55 9.59 -16.73
CA ASP A 23 5.50 8.70 -17.38
C ASP A 23 6.30 7.91 -16.33
N PRO A 24 6.24 6.56 -16.33
CA PRO A 24 7.01 5.72 -15.42
C PRO A 24 8.52 5.70 -15.72
N GLY A 25 8.97 6.26 -16.86
CA GLY A 25 10.34 6.21 -17.33
C GLY A 25 10.71 4.86 -17.95
N SER A 26 12.01 4.58 -18.04
CA SER A 26 12.54 3.33 -18.62
C SER A 26 12.34 2.15 -17.68
N VAL A 27 11.15 1.55 -17.75
CA VAL A 27 10.73 0.38 -16.96
C VAL A 27 10.23 -0.72 -17.89
N ALA A 28 10.75 -1.94 -17.71
CA ALA A 28 10.20 -3.15 -18.31
C ALA A 28 9.17 -3.77 -17.36
N TYR A 29 7.97 -4.00 -17.86
CA TYR A 29 6.89 -4.67 -17.14
C TYR A 29 6.89 -6.14 -17.50
N PHE A 30 6.94 -7.01 -16.50
CA PHE A 30 7.26 -8.41 -16.70
C PHE A 30 6.32 -9.32 -15.92
N ASP A 31 5.91 -10.40 -16.57
CA ASP A 31 5.03 -11.44 -16.02
C ASP A 31 5.34 -12.81 -16.65
N THR A 32 5.13 -13.91 -15.92
CA THR A 32 5.40 -15.27 -16.39
C THR A 32 4.23 -16.23 -16.27
N GLU A 33 4.18 -17.17 -17.21
CA GLU A 33 3.38 -18.38 -17.08
C GLU A 33 4.26 -19.58 -16.78
N THR A 34 3.83 -20.36 -15.79
CA THR A 34 4.63 -21.44 -15.21
C THR A 34 3.88 -22.76 -15.19
N THR A 35 4.61 -23.87 -15.22
CA THR A 35 4.01 -25.22 -15.16
C THR A 35 3.54 -25.63 -13.76
N GLY A 36 3.53 -24.71 -12.78
CA GLY A 36 3.11 -25.02 -11.42
C GLY A 36 3.22 -23.83 -10.46
N LEU A 37 2.31 -23.79 -9.49
CA LEU A 37 2.16 -22.66 -8.56
C LEU A 37 3.12 -22.72 -7.34
N ALA A 38 3.86 -23.82 -7.17
CA ALA A 38 4.65 -24.09 -5.97
C ALA A 38 6.14 -23.69 -6.09
N GLY A 39 6.60 -23.18 -7.24
CA GLY A 39 7.95 -22.63 -7.42
C GLY A 39 9.12 -23.61 -7.17
N GLY A 40 8.86 -24.91 -7.08
CA GLY A 40 9.89 -25.93 -6.90
C GLY A 40 10.78 -26.11 -8.14
N THR A 41 11.90 -26.83 -8.00
CA THR A 41 12.90 -27.05 -9.09
C THR A 41 12.35 -27.73 -10.34
N GLY A 42 11.19 -28.40 -10.25
CA GLY A 42 10.49 -28.98 -11.40
C GLY A 42 9.58 -28.01 -12.16
N THR A 43 9.41 -26.78 -11.66
CA THR A 43 8.59 -25.74 -12.32
C THR A 43 9.38 -25.15 -13.48
N TYR A 44 8.78 -25.09 -14.66
CA TYR A 44 9.32 -24.37 -15.81
C TYR A 44 8.56 -23.06 -16.00
N VAL A 45 9.27 -22.04 -16.47
CA VAL A 45 8.64 -20.86 -17.08
C VAL A 45 8.49 -21.18 -18.55
N PHE A 46 7.25 -21.32 -19.02
CA PHE A 46 6.99 -21.69 -20.41
C PHE A 46 6.60 -20.50 -21.29
N ALA A 47 6.12 -19.42 -20.68
CA ALA A 47 5.93 -18.14 -21.36
C ALA A 47 6.35 -16.99 -20.45
N ALA A 48 6.85 -15.93 -21.07
CA ALA A 48 7.17 -14.68 -20.41
C ALA A 48 6.79 -13.52 -21.33
N ALA A 49 6.11 -12.52 -20.78
CA ALA A 49 5.83 -11.28 -21.48
C ALA A 49 6.65 -10.14 -20.87
N VAL A 50 7.11 -9.25 -21.74
CA VAL A 50 7.79 -8.01 -21.39
C VAL A 50 7.15 -6.87 -22.15
N ALA A 51 6.57 -5.92 -21.43
CA ALA A 51 6.08 -4.67 -22.02
C ALA A 51 7.05 -3.52 -21.69
N THR A 52 7.44 -2.72 -22.68
CA THR A 52 8.36 -1.58 -22.53
C THR A 52 7.75 -0.36 -23.21
N PRO A 53 7.49 0.74 -22.48
CA PRO A 53 7.09 2.01 -23.09
C PRO A 53 8.17 2.50 -24.06
N ILE A 54 7.75 2.91 -25.25
CA ILE A 54 8.60 3.49 -26.31
C ILE A 54 7.93 4.75 -26.87
N ASP A 55 8.66 5.56 -27.64
CA ASP A 55 8.16 6.85 -28.14
C ASP A 55 6.83 6.75 -28.92
N CYS A 56 6.61 5.65 -29.64
CA CYS A 56 5.40 5.42 -30.45
C CYS A 56 4.33 4.55 -29.77
N GLY A 57 4.46 4.25 -28.48
CA GLY A 57 3.46 3.48 -27.72
C GLY A 57 4.10 2.45 -26.78
N LEU A 58 3.67 1.20 -26.89
CA LEU A 58 4.12 0.11 -26.03
C LEU A 58 4.61 -1.07 -26.85
N ARG A 59 5.90 -1.39 -26.70
CA ARG A 59 6.47 -2.63 -27.25
C ARG A 59 6.15 -3.77 -26.30
N VAL A 60 5.56 -4.84 -26.81
CA VAL A 60 5.28 -6.06 -26.04
C VAL A 60 5.99 -7.23 -26.72
N ALA A 61 6.91 -7.85 -26.00
CA ALA A 61 7.60 -9.06 -26.42
C ALA A 61 7.08 -10.24 -25.60
N GLN A 62 6.73 -11.34 -26.25
CA GLN A 62 6.40 -12.61 -25.61
C GLN A 62 7.41 -13.67 -26.05
N VAL A 63 8.10 -14.25 -25.08
CA VAL A 63 9.00 -15.37 -25.29
C VAL A 63 8.25 -16.64 -24.88
N PHE A 64 8.28 -17.67 -25.72
CA PHE A 64 7.64 -18.96 -25.49
C PHE A 64 8.68 -20.08 -25.53
N LEU A 65 8.54 -21.06 -24.65
CA LEU A 65 9.38 -22.25 -24.56
C LEU A 65 8.70 -23.41 -25.31
N PRO A 66 9.11 -23.76 -26.54
CA PRO A 66 8.40 -24.79 -27.31
C PRO A 66 8.66 -26.21 -26.79
N GLU A 67 9.82 -26.42 -26.17
CA GLU A 67 10.18 -27.68 -25.54
C GLU A 67 11.18 -27.43 -24.40
N PRO A 68 11.17 -28.25 -23.32
CA PRO A 68 12.04 -28.03 -22.16
C PRO A 68 13.54 -27.95 -22.48
N GLY A 69 13.99 -28.61 -23.55
CA GLY A 69 15.39 -28.60 -24.00
C GLY A 69 15.88 -27.24 -24.51
N MET A 70 14.96 -26.32 -24.82
CA MET A 70 15.26 -24.99 -25.37
C MET A 70 15.34 -23.89 -24.31
N GLU A 71 15.34 -24.25 -23.03
CA GLU A 71 15.26 -23.29 -21.92
C GLU A 71 16.40 -22.25 -21.91
N SER A 72 17.65 -22.66 -22.22
CA SER A 72 18.75 -21.70 -22.29
C SER A 72 18.53 -20.63 -23.37
N ALA A 73 17.92 -20.99 -24.51
CA ALA A 73 17.58 -20.05 -25.57
C ALA A 73 16.44 -19.12 -25.14
N PHE A 74 15.41 -19.67 -24.48
CA PHE A 74 14.32 -18.89 -23.87
C PHE A 74 14.85 -17.84 -22.88
N LEU A 75 15.71 -18.25 -21.94
CA LEU A 75 16.26 -17.36 -20.92
C LEU A 75 17.20 -16.30 -21.53
N HIS A 76 17.91 -16.65 -22.60
CA HIS A 76 18.73 -15.69 -23.34
C HIS A 76 17.87 -14.60 -23.99
N ALA A 77 16.83 -14.98 -24.72
CA ALA A 77 15.90 -14.05 -25.35
C ALA A 77 15.20 -13.16 -24.30
N LEU A 78 14.77 -13.74 -23.18
CA LEU A 78 14.18 -12.98 -22.09
C LEU A 78 15.15 -11.96 -21.49
N ARG A 79 16.44 -12.30 -21.34
CA ARG A 79 17.45 -11.35 -20.88
C ARG A 79 17.58 -10.17 -21.86
N GLU A 80 17.64 -10.43 -23.16
CA GLU A 80 17.75 -9.37 -24.17
C GLU A 80 16.56 -8.41 -24.13
N GLU A 81 15.38 -8.89 -23.76
CA GLU A 81 14.19 -8.03 -23.61
C GLU A 81 14.21 -7.18 -22.33
N LEU A 82 14.81 -7.67 -21.25
CA LEU A 82 14.87 -6.97 -19.96
C LEU A 82 16.05 -5.99 -19.83
N GLU A 83 17.18 -6.30 -20.47
CA GLU A 83 18.45 -5.56 -20.36
C GLU A 83 18.36 -4.06 -20.72
N PRO A 84 17.56 -3.62 -21.72
CA PRO A 84 17.48 -2.20 -22.08
C PRO A 84 16.82 -1.32 -21.01
N ALA A 85 16.07 -1.89 -20.06
CA ALA A 85 15.31 -1.12 -19.08
C ALA A 85 16.15 -0.75 -17.84
N ARG A 86 15.95 0.47 -17.32
CA ARG A 86 16.58 0.92 -16.05
C ARG A 86 15.92 0.36 -14.80
N GLY A 87 14.78 -0.29 -14.94
CA GLY A 87 14.06 -0.93 -13.84
C GLY A 87 13.08 -1.96 -14.37
N VAL A 88 12.68 -2.87 -13.49
CA VAL A 88 11.67 -3.90 -13.78
C VAL A 88 10.49 -3.68 -12.85
N ALA A 89 9.27 -3.78 -13.37
CA ALA A 89 8.05 -3.79 -12.60
C ALA A 89 7.28 -5.09 -12.83
N THR A 90 6.77 -5.67 -11.74
CA THR A 90 5.97 -6.90 -11.78
C THR A 90 4.75 -6.76 -10.86
N PHE A 91 3.83 -7.72 -10.90
CA PHE A 91 2.75 -7.82 -9.93
C PHE A 91 2.92 -9.09 -9.11
N ASN A 92 3.34 -8.96 -7.85
CA ASN A 92 3.73 -10.09 -6.99
C ASN A 92 4.99 -10.87 -7.42
N GLY A 93 5.67 -10.46 -8.49
CA GLY A 93 6.83 -11.19 -9.00
C GLY A 93 8.07 -11.13 -8.12
N GLY A 94 8.12 -10.23 -7.12
CA GLY A 94 9.18 -10.30 -6.10
C GLY A 94 9.13 -11.60 -5.29
N SER A 95 7.94 -12.18 -5.13
CA SER A 95 7.69 -13.42 -4.37
C SER A 95 7.44 -14.64 -5.25
N PHE A 96 7.22 -14.47 -6.56
CA PHE A 96 6.87 -15.56 -7.47
C PHE A 96 7.81 -15.64 -8.69
N ASP A 97 7.64 -14.75 -9.68
CA ASP A 97 8.34 -14.82 -10.97
C ASP A 97 9.87 -14.77 -10.84
N LEU A 98 10.39 -13.78 -10.10
CA LEU A 98 11.84 -13.56 -9.99
C LEU A 98 12.56 -14.68 -9.23
N PRO A 99 12.03 -15.24 -8.11
CA PRO A 99 12.55 -16.48 -7.54
C PRO A 99 12.61 -17.65 -8.52
N VAL A 100 11.52 -17.93 -9.26
CA VAL A 100 11.48 -19.06 -10.21
C VAL A 100 12.50 -18.87 -11.32
N LEU A 101 12.56 -17.68 -11.94
CA LEU A 101 13.55 -17.36 -12.96
C LEU A 101 15.00 -17.53 -12.47
N ARG A 102 15.31 -17.10 -11.25
CA ARG A 102 16.66 -17.28 -10.68
C ARG A 102 17.04 -18.75 -10.57
N THR A 103 16.10 -19.59 -10.14
CA THR A 103 16.32 -21.04 -10.10
C THR A 103 16.54 -21.60 -11.51
N ARG A 104 15.71 -21.21 -12.49
CA ARG A 104 15.88 -21.66 -13.88
C ARG A 104 17.20 -21.20 -14.49
N TRP A 105 17.63 -19.97 -14.21
CA TRP A 105 18.91 -19.42 -14.64
C TRP A 105 20.09 -20.29 -14.22
N VAL A 106 20.11 -20.69 -12.94
CA VAL A 106 21.14 -21.57 -12.39
C VAL A 106 21.05 -22.97 -12.99
N MET A 107 19.85 -23.55 -13.09
CA MET A 107 19.64 -24.90 -13.62
C MET A 107 20.04 -25.02 -15.10
N ALA A 108 19.74 -23.99 -15.90
CA ALA A 108 20.13 -23.88 -17.30
C ALA A 108 21.60 -23.47 -17.49
N ARG A 109 22.37 -23.32 -16.40
CA ARG A 109 23.80 -22.92 -16.39
C ARG A 109 24.06 -21.64 -17.17
N MET A 110 23.15 -20.69 -17.08
CA MET A 110 23.29 -19.40 -17.74
C MET A 110 24.51 -18.65 -17.16
N PRO A 111 25.25 -17.89 -17.99
CA PRO A 111 26.43 -17.18 -17.53
C PRO A 111 26.05 -16.03 -16.58
N GLY A 112 26.82 -15.88 -15.50
CA GLY A 112 26.62 -14.82 -14.51
C GLY A 112 25.39 -15.01 -13.64
N GLU A 113 25.08 -14.00 -12.83
CA GLU A 113 23.87 -13.97 -12.01
C GLU A 113 22.71 -13.37 -12.81
N PHE A 114 21.50 -13.89 -12.62
CA PHE A 114 20.29 -13.20 -13.06
C PHE A 114 20.14 -11.92 -12.24
N SER A 115 20.62 -10.83 -12.82
CA SER A 115 20.53 -9.50 -12.25
C SER A 115 19.58 -8.66 -13.09
N HIS A 116 18.76 -7.89 -12.39
CA HIS A 116 17.94 -6.84 -12.98
C HIS A 116 18.25 -5.56 -12.23
N ALA A 117 17.93 -4.41 -12.85
CA ALA A 117 18.06 -3.12 -12.20
C ALA A 117 17.03 -2.97 -11.05
N ALA A 118 16.71 -1.72 -10.66
CA ALA A 118 15.74 -1.48 -9.59
C ALA A 118 14.40 -2.19 -9.87
N HIS A 119 13.87 -2.89 -8.87
CA HIS A 119 12.59 -3.62 -8.99
C HIS A 119 11.48 -2.91 -8.22
N VAL A 120 10.32 -2.81 -8.84
CA VAL A 120 9.08 -2.33 -8.22
C VAL A 120 8.02 -3.41 -8.32
N ASP A 121 7.64 -3.97 -7.17
CA ASP A 121 6.48 -4.85 -7.09
C ASP A 121 5.20 -4.03 -6.91
N LEU A 122 4.38 -3.94 -7.97
CA LEU A 122 3.17 -3.12 -8.01
C LEU A 122 2.12 -3.60 -7.01
N LEU A 123 2.09 -4.88 -6.64
CA LEU A 123 1.17 -5.38 -5.62
C LEU A 123 1.42 -4.71 -4.26
N THR A 124 2.69 -4.41 -3.95
CA THR A 124 3.03 -3.73 -2.69
C THR A 124 2.48 -2.29 -2.65
N LEU A 125 2.48 -1.61 -3.80
CA LEU A 125 1.92 -0.27 -3.95
C LEU A 125 0.40 -0.30 -3.94
N VAL A 126 -0.22 -1.25 -4.65
CA VAL A 126 -1.68 -1.46 -4.61
C VAL A 126 -2.14 -1.71 -3.18
N ARG A 127 -1.50 -2.62 -2.45
CA ARG A 127 -1.83 -2.89 -1.04
C ARG A 127 -1.64 -1.65 -0.15
N ALA A 128 -0.65 -0.82 -0.45
CA ALA A 128 -0.41 0.38 0.34
C ALA A 128 -1.40 1.51 0.07
N LEU A 129 -1.93 1.63 -1.16
CA LEU A 129 -2.70 2.79 -1.63
C LEU A 129 -4.18 2.49 -1.92
N TYR A 130 -4.56 1.23 -2.10
CA TYR A 130 -5.90 0.83 -2.50
C TYR A 130 -6.52 -0.27 -1.63
N ARG A 131 -5.79 -0.86 -0.68
CA ARG A 131 -6.33 -1.99 0.12
C ARG A 131 -7.65 -1.66 0.82
N HIS A 132 -7.83 -0.41 1.25
CA HIS A 132 -9.08 0.05 1.90
C HIS A 132 -10.26 0.15 0.93
N ARG A 133 -10.03 0.21 -0.39
CA ARG A 133 -11.06 0.28 -1.43
C ARG A 133 -11.37 -1.06 -2.09
N LEU A 134 -10.54 -2.07 -1.85
CA LEU A 134 -10.59 -3.34 -2.58
C LEU A 134 -10.84 -4.51 -1.63
N GLU A 135 -11.74 -5.42 -2.02
CA GLU A 135 -11.99 -6.68 -1.30
C GLU A 135 -10.76 -7.61 -1.39
N THR A 136 -10.15 -7.69 -2.58
CA THR A 136 -8.92 -8.44 -2.85
C THR A 136 -7.95 -7.59 -3.66
N CYS A 137 -6.67 -7.93 -3.66
CA CYS A 137 -5.65 -7.26 -4.48
C CYS A 137 -5.08 -8.20 -5.54
N THR A 138 -5.91 -9.04 -6.15
CA THR A 138 -5.51 -9.79 -7.35
C THR A 138 -5.46 -8.85 -8.55
N LEU A 139 -4.63 -9.15 -9.55
CA LEU A 139 -4.50 -8.28 -10.72
C LEU A 139 -5.86 -8.10 -11.43
N ARG A 140 -6.60 -9.18 -11.66
CA ARG A 140 -7.96 -9.14 -12.22
C ARG A 140 -8.91 -8.19 -11.48
N TYR A 141 -8.89 -8.21 -10.15
CA TYR A 141 -9.78 -7.34 -9.37
C TYR A 141 -9.31 -5.87 -9.42
N VAL A 142 -7.99 -5.65 -9.49
CA VAL A 142 -7.41 -4.32 -9.68
C VAL A 142 -7.74 -3.77 -11.06
N GLU A 143 -7.69 -4.57 -12.12
CA GLU A 143 -8.10 -4.16 -13.47
C GLU A 143 -9.54 -3.67 -13.47
N GLN A 144 -10.46 -4.47 -12.93
CA GLN A 144 -11.87 -4.11 -12.88
C GLN A 144 -12.11 -2.84 -12.05
N ARG A 145 -11.59 -2.78 -10.82
CA ARG A 145 -11.95 -1.73 -9.87
C ARG A 145 -11.09 -0.47 -9.95
N VAL A 146 -9.87 -0.56 -10.47
CA VAL A 146 -8.91 0.56 -10.53
C VAL A 146 -8.70 1.03 -11.96
N LEU A 147 -8.63 0.11 -12.93
CA LEU A 147 -8.44 0.46 -14.35
C LEU A 147 -9.76 0.56 -15.12
N GLY A 148 -10.87 0.04 -14.56
CA GLY A 148 -12.16 -0.01 -15.25
C GLY A 148 -12.18 -0.99 -16.42
N TYR A 149 -11.29 -1.99 -16.39
CA TYR A 149 -11.14 -2.99 -17.44
C TYR A 149 -11.63 -4.35 -16.93
N GLU A 150 -12.66 -4.89 -17.57
CA GLU A 150 -13.13 -6.24 -17.34
C GLU A 150 -12.65 -7.15 -18.46
N ARG A 151 -11.84 -8.15 -18.09
CA ARG A 151 -11.37 -9.17 -19.02
C ARG A 151 -12.46 -10.19 -19.29
N ASP A 152 -12.59 -10.54 -20.56
CA ASP A 152 -13.17 -11.83 -20.96
C ASP A 152 -12.03 -12.86 -20.91
N ASP A 153 -12.01 -13.63 -19.82
CA ASP A 153 -10.96 -14.60 -19.52
C ASP A 153 -11.57 -16.01 -19.70
N PRO A 154 -11.33 -16.67 -20.85
CA PRO A 154 -11.88 -17.98 -21.12
C PRO A 154 -11.14 -19.12 -20.38
N LEU A 155 -9.95 -18.85 -19.81
CA LEU A 155 -9.09 -19.88 -19.21
C LEU A 155 -8.76 -19.55 -17.75
N PRO A 156 -9.41 -20.21 -16.78
CA PRO A 156 -9.05 -20.10 -15.37
C PRO A 156 -7.55 -20.29 -15.14
N SER A 157 -6.90 -19.41 -14.37
CA SER A 157 -5.44 -19.43 -14.14
C SER A 157 -4.91 -20.79 -13.64
N ALA A 158 -5.74 -21.58 -12.95
CA ALA A 158 -5.38 -22.92 -12.49
C ALA A 158 -5.15 -23.94 -13.62
N LEU A 159 -5.71 -23.70 -14.81
CA LEU A 159 -5.62 -24.56 -15.99
C LEU A 159 -4.52 -24.11 -16.97
N VAL A 160 -3.85 -22.99 -16.70
CA VAL A 160 -2.76 -22.48 -17.54
C VAL A 160 -1.60 -23.49 -17.67
N PRO A 161 -1.17 -24.20 -16.61
CA PRO A 161 -0.17 -25.27 -16.76
C PRO A 161 -0.62 -26.40 -17.69
N ASP A 162 -1.90 -26.79 -17.63
CA ASP A 162 -2.45 -27.89 -18.43
C ASP A 162 -2.42 -27.56 -19.92
N ALA A 163 -2.68 -26.30 -20.28
CA ALA A 163 -2.57 -25.83 -21.66
C ALA A 163 -1.18 -26.08 -22.27
N TYR A 164 -0.11 -25.85 -21.49
CA TYR A 164 1.25 -26.14 -21.94
C TYR A 164 1.55 -27.64 -22.02
N PHE A 165 1.06 -28.44 -21.07
CA PHE A 165 1.24 -29.90 -21.13
C PHE A 165 0.47 -30.53 -22.30
N ASP A 166 -0.70 -30.01 -22.66
CA ASP A 166 -1.45 -30.43 -23.84
C ASP A 166 -0.74 -30.07 -25.14
N PHE A 167 -0.12 -28.89 -25.20
CA PHE A 167 0.75 -28.51 -26.30
C PHE A 167 1.95 -29.47 -26.45
N LEU A 168 2.66 -29.78 -25.37
CA LEU A 168 3.81 -30.69 -25.42
C LEU A 168 3.43 -32.11 -25.86
N ARG A 169 2.23 -32.58 -25.48
CA ARG A 169 1.76 -33.94 -25.79
C ARG A 169 1.17 -34.08 -27.19
N ALA A 170 0.34 -33.12 -27.59
CA ALA A 170 -0.53 -33.24 -28.75
C ALA A 170 -0.41 -32.07 -29.74
N GLY A 171 0.39 -31.04 -29.44
CA GLY A 171 0.48 -29.82 -30.25
C GLY A 171 -0.79 -28.96 -30.19
N SER A 172 -1.62 -29.13 -29.15
CA SER A 172 -2.86 -28.35 -28.98
C SER A 172 -2.55 -26.87 -28.76
N LEU A 173 -3.23 -25.99 -29.50
CA LEU A 173 -3.03 -24.53 -29.42
C LEU A 173 -4.19 -23.81 -28.74
N ASP A 174 -5.40 -24.38 -28.71
CA ASP A 174 -6.62 -23.68 -28.31
C ASP A 174 -6.53 -23.02 -26.92
N LEU A 175 -6.11 -23.79 -25.90
CA LEU A 175 -5.94 -23.25 -24.54
C LEU A 175 -4.60 -22.50 -24.37
N LEU A 176 -3.60 -22.83 -25.19
CA LEU A 176 -2.29 -22.20 -25.10
C LEU A 176 -2.33 -20.76 -25.60
N GLU A 177 -3.07 -20.49 -26.67
CA GLU A 177 -3.27 -19.13 -27.18
C GLU A 177 -3.98 -18.25 -26.15
N ALA A 178 -4.97 -18.80 -25.43
CA ALA A 178 -5.63 -18.09 -24.33
C ALA A 178 -4.67 -17.76 -23.18
N ALA A 179 -3.84 -18.72 -22.75
CA ALA A 179 -2.80 -18.49 -21.74
C ALA A 179 -1.79 -17.41 -22.17
N LEU A 180 -1.35 -17.45 -23.43
CA LEU A 180 -0.43 -16.45 -23.96
C LEU A 180 -1.08 -15.06 -24.04
N GLU A 181 -2.36 -14.96 -24.45
CA GLU A 181 -3.04 -13.66 -24.45
C GLU A 181 -3.23 -13.12 -23.02
N HIS A 182 -3.48 -13.97 -22.02
CA HIS A 182 -3.52 -13.53 -20.62
C HIS A 182 -2.22 -12.91 -20.15
N ASN A 183 -1.10 -13.60 -20.36
CA ASN A 183 0.23 -13.11 -20.05
C ASN A 183 0.54 -11.79 -20.79
N ARG A 184 0.08 -11.65 -22.04
CA ARG A 184 0.21 -10.41 -22.83
C ARG A 184 -0.58 -9.27 -22.21
N LEU A 185 -1.84 -9.50 -21.84
CA LEU A 185 -2.72 -8.51 -21.23
C LEU A 185 -2.23 -8.11 -19.83
N ASP A 186 -1.62 -9.04 -19.08
CA ASP A 186 -1.09 -8.78 -17.73
C ASP A 186 -0.05 -7.68 -17.77
N VAL A 187 0.99 -7.81 -18.61
CA VAL A 187 2.04 -6.78 -18.72
C VAL A 187 1.52 -5.44 -19.24
N ILE A 188 0.51 -5.45 -20.12
CA ILE A 188 -0.16 -4.21 -20.57
C ILE A 188 -0.88 -3.54 -19.38
N SER A 189 -1.58 -4.33 -18.58
CA SER A 189 -2.29 -3.85 -17.39
C SER A 189 -1.33 -3.29 -16.34
N LEU A 190 -0.14 -3.88 -16.19
CA LEU A 190 0.89 -3.38 -15.28
C LEU A 190 1.36 -1.97 -15.67
N VAL A 191 1.50 -1.68 -16.97
CA VAL A 191 1.89 -0.37 -17.49
C VAL A 191 0.90 0.71 -17.06
N HIS A 192 -0.39 0.48 -17.31
CA HIS A 192 -1.46 1.41 -16.95
C HIS A 192 -1.63 1.54 -15.43
N LEU A 193 -1.54 0.42 -14.71
CA LEU A 193 -1.59 0.41 -13.25
C LEU A 193 -0.47 1.23 -12.63
N HIS A 194 0.77 1.08 -13.13
CA HIS A 194 1.90 1.82 -12.58
C HIS A 194 1.72 3.33 -12.79
N SER A 195 1.28 3.78 -13.97
CA SER A 195 0.97 5.20 -14.21
C SER A 195 -0.13 5.71 -13.25
N ARG A 196 -1.21 4.95 -13.05
CA ARG A 196 -2.28 5.29 -12.08
C ARG A 196 -1.76 5.37 -10.65
N LEU A 197 -0.88 4.46 -10.24
CA LEU A 197 -0.23 4.46 -8.93
C LEU A 197 0.71 5.66 -8.77
N LEU A 198 1.46 6.04 -9.79
CA LEU A 198 2.33 7.22 -9.78
C LEU A 198 1.53 8.50 -9.56
N ARG A 199 0.38 8.65 -10.24
CA ARG A 199 -0.52 9.80 -10.05
C ARG A 199 -0.98 9.92 -8.59
N ARG A 200 -1.36 8.80 -7.96
CA ARG A 200 -1.72 8.78 -6.52
C ARG A 200 -0.54 9.02 -5.61
N LEU A 201 0.64 8.48 -5.92
CA LEU A 201 1.86 8.74 -5.15
C LEU A 201 2.25 10.23 -5.16
N GLN A 202 1.97 10.93 -6.26
CA GLN A 202 2.15 12.38 -6.39
C GLN A 202 1.04 13.18 -5.69
N GLY A 203 -0.07 12.54 -5.29
CA GLY A 203 -1.24 13.23 -4.75
C GLY A 203 -1.97 14.08 -5.80
N ALA A 204 -1.85 13.70 -7.08
CA ALA A 204 -2.40 14.41 -8.23
C ALA A 204 -3.69 13.76 -8.76
N ASP A 205 -4.17 12.70 -8.10
CA ASP A 205 -5.43 12.05 -8.45
C ASP A 205 -6.59 12.81 -7.80
N VAL A 206 -7.45 13.40 -8.63
CA VAL A 206 -8.55 14.29 -8.21
C VAL A 206 -9.62 13.57 -7.39
N ASP A 207 -9.73 12.26 -7.55
CA ASP A 207 -10.71 11.41 -6.87
C ASP A 207 -10.23 10.91 -5.50
N MET A 208 -9.09 11.42 -4.99
CA MET A 208 -8.56 11.03 -3.68
C MET A 208 -9.39 11.60 -2.54
N ASP A 209 -10.00 10.69 -1.77
CA ASP A 209 -10.73 11.00 -0.54
C ASP A 209 -9.84 10.93 0.72
N ALA A 210 -10.46 11.10 1.90
CA ALA A 210 -9.75 11.09 3.17
C ALA A 210 -8.99 9.77 3.43
N ASP A 211 -9.56 8.63 3.04
CA ASP A 211 -8.95 7.31 3.19
C ASP A 211 -7.74 7.16 2.26
N ASP A 212 -7.84 7.64 1.02
CA ASP A 212 -6.75 7.66 0.05
C ASP A 212 -5.55 8.49 0.54
N TRP A 213 -5.84 9.69 1.07
CA TRP A 213 -4.80 10.55 1.66
C TRP A 213 -4.19 9.95 2.93
N LEU A 214 -4.98 9.26 3.76
CA LEU A 214 -4.49 8.55 4.93
C LEU A 214 -3.57 7.39 4.52
N ALA A 215 -3.96 6.61 3.52
CA ALA A 215 -3.17 5.51 2.96
C ALA A 215 -1.83 6.02 2.41
N LEU A 216 -1.85 7.09 1.62
CA LEU A 216 -0.64 7.75 1.11
C LEU A 216 0.25 8.27 2.25
N GLY A 217 -0.33 8.91 3.25
CA GLY A 217 0.40 9.43 4.42
C GLY A 217 1.12 8.32 5.20
N ARG A 218 0.43 7.20 5.45
CA ARG A 218 1.01 6.00 6.08
C ARG A 218 2.11 5.38 5.22
N HIS A 219 1.91 5.29 3.91
CA HIS A 219 2.92 4.78 2.99
C HIS A 219 4.20 5.63 3.03
N ARG A 220 4.08 6.96 2.87
CA ARG A 220 5.22 7.89 2.91
C ARG A 220 5.96 7.85 4.23
N TRP A 221 5.24 7.74 5.35
CA TRP A 221 5.86 7.61 6.67
C TRP A 221 6.68 6.33 6.79
N ARG A 222 6.14 5.17 6.35
CA ARG A 222 6.86 3.89 6.34
C ARG A 222 8.12 3.93 5.49
N ARG A 223 8.09 4.69 4.38
CA ARG A 223 9.25 4.90 3.50
C ARG A 223 10.22 5.98 3.98
N GLY A 224 9.99 6.59 5.15
CA GLY A 224 10.87 7.63 5.71
C GLY A 224 10.67 9.03 5.15
N ALA A 225 9.80 9.23 4.16
CA ALA A 225 9.46 10.52 3.56
C ALA A 225 8.51 11.32 4.47
N ARG A 226 9.01 11.74 5.63
CA ARG A 226 8.20 12.31 6.73
C ARG A 226 7.48 13.60 6.37
N ALA A 227 8.09 14.48 5.57
CA ALA A 227 7.49 15.75 5.15
C ALA A 227 6.28 15.50 4.23
N ASP A 228 6.44 14.65 3.21
CA ASP A 228 5.35 14.28 2.31
C ASP A 228 4.25 13.51 3.03
N GLY A 229 4.62 12.59 3.93
CA GLY A 229 3.66 11.87 4.77
C GLY A 229 2.85 12.82 5.64
N TRP A 230 3.49 13.83 6.23
CA TRP A 230 2.78 14.87 6.98
C TRP A 230 1.81 15.67 6.10
N ARG A 231 2.22 16.06 4.89
CA ARG A 231 1.35 16.77 3.94
C ARG A 231 0.14 15.92 3.57
N ALA A 232 0.34 14.64 3.24
CA ALA A 232 -0.76 13.74 2.91
C ALA A 232 -1.73 13.54 4.09
N LEU A 233 -1.22 13.37 5.31
CA LEU A 233 -2.07 13.29 6.51
C LEU A 233 -2.84 14.59 6.77
N ARG A 234 -2.25 15.76 6.48
CA ARG A 234 -2.97 17.04 6.59
C ARG A 234 -4.11 17.12 5.58
N ASN A 235 -3.90 16.67 4.35
CA ASN A 235 -4.95 16.60 3.34
C ASN A 235 -6.08 15.67 3.79
N ALA A 236 -5.77 14.47 4.30
CA ALA A 236 -6.77 13.56 4.88
C ALA A 236 -7.56 14.21 6.02
N THR A 237 -6.84 14.89 6.93
CA THR A 237 -7.45 15.58 8.08
C THR A 237 -8.39 16.69 7.63
N ALA A 238 -8.07 17.41 6.56
CA ALA A 238 -8.85 18.55 6.05
C ALA A 238 -10.25 18.18 5.54
N PHE A 239 -10.52 16.91 5.23
CA PHE A 239 -11.89 16.43 4.95
C PHE A 239 -12.82 16.58 6.16
N ALA A 240 -12.27 16.77 7.36
CA ALA A 240 -12.94 17.16 8.60
C ALA A 240 -13.94 16.14 9.18
N LYS A 241 -14.41 15.17 8.40
CA LYS A 241 -15.40 14.16 8.79
C LYS A 241 -14.92 12.76 8.43
N GLY A 242 -15.48 11.77 9.12
CA GLY A 242 -15.20 10.35 8.89
C GLY A 242 -13.98 9.83 9.64
N GLU A 243 -13.87 8.51 9.70
CA GLU A 243 -12.87 7.80 10.48
C GLU A 243 -11.44 8.11 10.00
N ALA A 244 -11.25 8.23 8.67
CA ALA A 244 -9.95 8.49 8.07
C ALA A 244 -9.37 9.85 8.45
N ALA A 245 -10.20 10.91 8.38
CA ALA A 245 -9.80 12.26 8.76
C ALA A 245 -9.42 12.34 10.24
N ALA A 246 -10.22 11.71 11.12
CA ALA A 246 -9.92 11.61 12.54
C ALA A 246 -8.61 10.85 12.79
N THR A 247 -8.42 9.71 12.14
CA THR A 247 -7.21 8.88 12.24
C THR A 247 -5.97 9.66 11.79
N ALA A 248 -6.04 10.37 10.67
CA ALA A 248 -4.95 11.20 10.17
C ALA A 248 -4.60 12.33 11.16
N GLY A 249 -5.61 13.01 11.69
CA GLY A 249 -5.45 14.07 12.68
C GLY A 249 -4.83 13.58 14.00
N LEU A 250 -5.19 12.37 14.44
CA LEU A 250 -4.60 11.71 15.61
C LEU A 250 -3.12 11.33 15.37
N LEU A 251 -2.77 10.87 14.17
CA LEU A 251 -1.37 10.60 13.80
C LEU A 251 -0.52 11.88 13.81
N ILE A 252 -1.05 12.98 13.27
CA ILE A 252 -0.42 14.31 13.31
C ILE A 252 -0.23 14.77 14.75
N THR A 253 -1.29 14.70 15.56
CA THR A 253 -1.28 15.04 16.99
C THR A 253 -0.19 14.29 17.73
N ARG A 254 -0.06 12.97 17.53
CA ARG A 254 1.00 12.15 18.14
C ARG A 254 2.39 12.65 17.75
N GLY A 255 2.57 13.08 16.50
CA GLY A 255 3.81 13.69 16.01
C GLY A 255 4.10 15.05 16.66
N LEU A 256 3.10 15.93 16.77
CA LEU A 256 3.22 17.24 17.43
C LEU A 256 3.61 17.11 18.91
N VAL A 257 2.93 16.21 19.64
CA VAL A 257 3.23 15.97 21.06
C VAL A 257 4.64 15.43 21.25
N ARG A 258 5.11 14.52 20.39
CA ARG A 258 6.48 14.00 20.44
C ARG A 258 7.55 15.07 20.22
N ARG A 259 7.23 16.12 19.46
CA ARG A 259 8.14 17.26 19.20
C ARG A 259 8.00 18.39 20.23
N GLY A 260 7.14 18.24 21.24
CA GLY A 260 6.87 19.26 22.24
C GLY A 260 5.94 20.39 21.77
N SER A 261 5.37 20.32 20.57
CA SER A 261 4.43 21.32 20.04
C SER A 261 3.01 21.14 20.61
N ILE A 262 2.89 21.26 21.94
CA ILE A 262 1.65 20.97 22.67
C ILE A 262 0.49 21.87 22.26
N GLN A 263 0.73 23.16 22.06
CA GLN A 263 -0.32 24.10 21.67
C GLN A 263 -0.91 23.78 20.29
N ALA A 264 -0.07 23.44 19.32
CA ALA A 264 -0.54 23.04 17.99
C ALA A 264 -1.34 21.73 18.03
N ALA A 265 -0.93 20.78 18.89
CA ALA A 265 -1.66 19.53 19.10
C ALA A 265 -3.03 19.77 19.75
N ASP A 266 -3.10 20.67 20.73
CA ASP A 266 -4.36 21.06 21.37
C ASP A 266 -5.32 21.74 20.39
N THR A 267 -4.84 22.70 19.60
CA THR A 267 -5.64 23.38 18.56
C THR A 267 -6.18 22.39 17.53
N LEU A 268 -5.36 21.43 17.08
CA LEU A 268 -5.81 20.41 16.14
C LEU A 268 -6.88 19.50 16.75
N LEU A 269 -6.69 19.06 18.00
CA LEU A 269 -7.65 18.20 18.70
C LEU A 269 -8.96 18.94 19.02
N ASP A 270 -8.91 20.22 19.36
CA ASP A 270 -10.11 21.04 19.54
C ASP A 270 -10.91 21.18 18.23
N TRP A 271 -10.23 21.41 17.11
CA TRP A 271 -10.88 21.42 15.80
C TRP A 271 -11.49 20.05 15.45
N LEU A 272 -10.78 18.96 15.71
CA LEU A 272 -11.28 17.60 15.47
C LEU A 272 -12.48 17.24 16.37
N GLU A 273 -12.54 17.72 17.62
CA GLU A 273 -13.72 17.54 18.49
C GLU A 273 -14.98 18.17 17.89
N ALA A 274 -14.83 19.28 17.18
CA ALA A 274 -15.93 19.93 16.50
C ALA A 274 -16.31 19.21 15.19
N SER A 275 -15.32 18.73 14.43
CA SER A 275 -15.55 18.22 13.07
C SER A 275 -15.78 16.71 12.98
N ALA A 276 -15.04 15.92 13.77
CA ALA A 276 -15.12 14.47 13.88
C ALA A 276 -15.78 14.06 15.21
N ARG A 277 -16.90 14.74 15.54
CA ARG A 277 -17.59 14.65 16.82
C ARG A 277 -17.93 13.22 17.25
N GLN A 278 -18.20 12.31 16.32
CA GLN A 278 -18.56 10.92 16.62
C GLN A 278 -17.36 9.97 16.78
N ASP A 279 -16.12 10.46 16.76
CA ASP A 279 -14.94 9.62 16.98
C ASP A 279 -14.45 9.76 18.42
N VAL A 280 -14.77 8.78 19.26
CA VAL A 280 -14.37 8.74 20.68
C VAL A 280 -12.86 8.82 20.88
N ARG A 281 -12.04 8.36 19.91
CA ARG A 281 -10.58 8.36 20.01
C ARG A 281 -10.05 9.80 20.02
N VAL A 282 -10.71 10.73 19.32
CA VAL A 282 -10.40 12.16 19.36
C VAL A 282 -10.62 12.72 20.75
N SER A 283 -11.78 12.45 21.36
CA SER A 283 -12.12 12.95 22.70
C SER A 283 -11.18 12.39 23.77
N VAL A 284 -10.82 11.11 23.67
CA VAL A 284 -9.83 10.48 24.55
C VAL A 284 -8.45 11.11 24.39
N ALA A 285 -8.00 11.36 23.15
CA ALA A 285 -6.71 11.98 22.88
C ALA A 285 -6.65 13.41 23.43
N ARG A 286 -7.71 14.20 23.24
CA ARG A 286 -7.81 15.56 23.77
C ARG A 286 -7.83 15.59 25.30
N ALA A 287 -8.64 14.75 25.94
CA ALA A 287 -8.67 14.65 27.40
C ALA A 287 -7.30 14.25 27.97
N ARG A 288 -6.56 13.34 27.32
CA ARG A 288 -5.19 12.98 27.72
C ARG A 288 -4.23 14.16 27.57
N LEU A 289 -4.30 14.90 26.47
CA LEU A 289 -3.45 16.08 26.26
C LEU A 289 -3.71 17.14 27.33
N LEU A 290 -4.98 17.47 27.59
CA LEU A 290 -5.40 18.44 28.59
C LEU A 290 -4.94 18.02 30.00
N GLU A 291 -5.14 16.75 30.36
CA GLU A 291 -4.75 16.24 31.68
C GLU A 291 -3.23 16.20 31.88
N TRP A 292 -2.49 15.65 30.91
CA TRP A 292 -1.09 15.27 31.11
C TRP A 292 -0.09 16.32 30.65
N ARG A 293 -0.41 17.07 29.59
CA ARG A 293 0.50 18.08 29.02
C ARG A 293 0.12 19.48 29.46
N ARG A 294 -1.18 19.82 29.46
CA ARG A 294 -1.67 21.14 29.89
C ARG A 294 -1.98 21.26 31.38
N ARG A 295 -2.13 20.13 32.08
CA ARG A 295 -2.45 20.07 33.51
C ARG A 295 -3.80 20.71 33.86
N GLU A 296 -4.76 20.61 32.95
CA GLU A 296 -6.13 21.15 33.03
C GLU A 296 -7.17 20.01 33.12
N PRO A 297 -7.28 19.33 34.27
CA PRO A 297 -8.18 18.19 34.45
C PRO A 297 -9.67 18.58 34.41
N GLU A 298 -10.01 19.83 34.68
CA GLU A 298 -11.38 20.35 34.57
C GLU A 298 -11.85 20.33 33.12
N LEU A 299 -11.02 20.83 32.19
CA LEU A 299 -11.32 20.77 30.75
C LEU A 299 -11.27 19.33 30.23
N ALA A 300 -10.31 18.52 30.72
CA ALA A 300 -10.25 17.10 30.37
C ALA A 300 -11.52 16.34 30.79
N LEU A 301 -12.07 16.65 31.98
CA LEU A 301 -13.33 16.08 32.47
C LEU A 301 -14.50 16.52 31.58
N ALA A 302 -14.59 17.81 31.26
CA ALA A 302 -15.65 18.36 30.41
C ALA A 302 -15.69 17.68 29.03
N VAL A 303 -14.53 17.45 28.41
CA VAL A 303 -14.43 16.73 27.12
C VAL A 303 -14.96 15.29 27.24
N VAL A 304 -14.62 14.58 28.32
CA VAL A 304 -15.06 13.19 28.53
C VAL A 304 -16.56 13.11 28.80
N GLU A 305 -17.10 14.01 29.63
CA GLU A 305 -18.53 14.07 29.91
C GLU A 305 -19.34 14.44 28.66
N ASP A 306 -18.80 15.35 27.84
CA ASP A 306 -19.41 15.70 26.56
C ASP A 306 -19.41 14.51 25.59
N ALA A 307 -18.29 13.79 25.47
CA ALA A 307 -18.21 12.58 24.67
C ALA A 307 -19.23 11.52 25.11
N GLN A 308 -19.38 11.26 26.41
CA GLN A 308 -20.39 10.32 26.94
C GLN A 308 -21.83 10.73 26.60
N ARG A 309 -22.15 12.02 26.67
CA ARG A 309 -23.50 12.51 26.31
C ARG A 309 -23.81 12.33 24.83
N ARG A 310 -22.79 12.50 23.98
CA ARG A 310 -22.95 12.49 22.52
C ARG A 310 -22.89 11.10 21.91
N MET A 311 -22.20 10.18 22.57
CA MET A 311 -21.95 8.80 22.11
C MET A 311 -22.31 7.81 23.24
N PRO A 312 -23.61 7.60 23.54
CA PRO A 312 -24.05 6.73 24.63
C PRO A 312 -23.56 5.29 24.50
N GLU A 313 -23.37 4.81 23.26
CA GLU A 313 -22.95 3.44 22.94
C GLU A 313 -21.53 3.10 23.40
N VAL A 314 -20.65 4.10 23.57
CA VAL A 314 -19.29 3.95 24.11
C VAL A 314 -19.13 4.64 25.47
N ALA A 315 -20.23 5.06 26.10
CA ALA A 315 -20.16 5.83 27.35
C ALA A 315 -19.55 5.02 28.50
N ASP A 316 -19.80 3.71 28.53
CA ASP A 316 -19.27 2.80 29.56
C ASP A 316 -17.73 2.71 29.50
N ASP A 317 -17.15 2.72 28.30
CA ASP A 317 -15.68 2.71 28.09
C ASP A 317 -15.01 3.99 28.65
N LEU A 318 -15.77 5.08 28.70
CA LEU A 318 -15.31 6.36 29.23
C LEU A 318 -15.53 6.51 30.74
N GLU A 319 -16.34 5.65 31.36
CA GLU A 319 -16.80 5.84 32.74
C GLU A 319 -15.64 5.83 33.75
N HIS A 320 -14.73 4.86 33.60
CA HIS A 320 -13.55 4.78 34.46
C HIS A 320 -12.70 6.06 34.37
N ARG A 321 -12.56 6.62 33.16
CA ARG A 321 -11.82 7.87 32.94
C ARG A 321 -12.55 9.07 33.55
N ARG A 322 -13.88 9.16 33.39
CA ARG A 322 -14.71 10.21 34.02
C ARG A 322 -14.54 10.17 35.53
N ALA A 323 -14.79 9.03 36.16
CA ALA A 323 -14.73 8.87 37.62
C ALA A 323 -13.35 9.26 38.18
N ARG A 324 -12.27 8.85 37.49
CA ARG A 324 -10.90 9.23 37.86
C ARG A 324 -10.66 10.74 37.76
N LEU A 325 -11.07 11.37 36.65
CA LEU A 325 -10.89 12.82 36.45
C LEU A 325 -11.73 13.63 37.43
N ARG A 326 -12.97 13.20 37.73
CA ARG A 326 -13.84 13.84 38.71
C ARG A 326 -13.22 13.87 40.10
N ARG A 327 -12.73 12.73 40.60
CA ARG A 327 -11.99 12.68 41.88
C ARG A 327 -10.77 13.62 41.88
N LYS A 328 -10.03 13.69 40.78
CA LYS A 328 -8.85 14.56 40.65
C LYS A 328 -9.22 16.05 40.71
N VAL A 329 -10.33 16.45 40.07
CA VAL A 329 -10.84 17.82 40.11
C VAL A 329 -11.34 18.18 41.52
N GLU A 330 -12.08 17.29 42.18
CA GLU A 330 -12.55 17.49 43.55
C GLU A 330 -11.39 17.68 44.55
N LEU A 331 -10.35 16.86 44.46
CA LEU A 331 -9.14 16.99 45.29
C LEU A 331 -8.43 18.33 45.07
N ARG A 332 -8.27 18.77 43.80
CA ARG A 332 -7.65 20.08 43.49
C ARG A 332 -8.44 21.26 44.02
N ARG A 333 -9.77 21.20 43.94
CA ARG A 333 -10.66 22.22 44.52
C ARG A 333 -10.52 22.27 46.04
N GLY A 334 -10.45 21.11 46.70
CA GLY A 334 -10.22 21.00 48.15
C GLY A 334 -8.86 21.55 48.59
N ASP A 335 -7.79 21.28 47.85
CA ASP A 335 -6.45 21.80 48.14
C ASP A 335 -6.32 23.31 47.88
N GLY A 336 -7.01 23.84 46.86
CA GLY A 336 -7.08 25.28 46.61
C GLY A 336 -7.80 26.03 47.74
N LEU A 337 -8.89 25.47 48.27
CA LEU A 337 -9.62 26.01 49.43
C LEU A 337 -8.79 25.94 50.73
N ARG A 338 -7.96 24.91 50.89
CA ARG A 338 -7.03 24.78 52.04
C ARG A 338 -5.84 25.74 51.93
N ARG A 339 -5.22 25.90 50.76
CA ARG A 339 -4.13 26.87 50.52
C ARG A 339 -4.59 28.34 50.57
N GLY A 340 -5.84 28.62 50.22
CA GLY A 340 -6.45 29.95 50.42
C GLY A 340 -6.70 30.30 51.88
N ARG A 341 -6.78 29.30 52.78
CA ARG A 341 -6.85 29.49 54.24
C ARG A 341 -5.47 29.49 54.91
N ASP A 342 -4.51 28.71 54.42
CA ASP A 342 -3.13 28.65 54.91
C ASP A 342 -2.15 29.25 53.90
N GLY A 343 -2.00 30.57 53.93
CA GLY A 343 -0.98 31.29 53.17
C GLY A 343 0.43 31.04 53.70
N ARG A 344 1.04 29.89 53.38
CA ARG A 344 2.52 29.73 53.41
C ARG A 344 3.02 28.84 52.27
N GLN A 345 3.88 29.47 51.46
CA GLN A 345 4.62 28.95 50.32
C GLN A 345 5.46 27.72 50.70
N ARG A 346 5.31 26.61 49.97
CA ARG A 346 6.31 25.53 49.94
C ARG A 346 6.58 25.12 48.51
N ASP A 347 7.84 25.33 48.10
CA ASP A 347 8.44 24.85 46.87
C ASP A 347 8.28 23.33 46.75
N VAL A 348 7.88 22.86 45.56
CA VAL A 348 7.85 21.43 45.24
C VAL A 348 8.69 21.19 44.00
N ARG A 349 9.80 20.46 44.22
CA ARG A 349 10.74 19.97 43.21
C ARG A 349 10.04 19.09 42.17
N GLN A 350 10.47 19.26 40.92
CA GLN A 350 10.11 18.43 39.78
C GLN A 350 10.51 16.96 40.02
N VAL A 351 9.56 16.04 39.87
CA VAL A 351 9.84 14.61 39.69
C VAL A 351 9.42 14.24 38.29
N GLN A 352 10.41 13.97 37.44
CA GLN A 352 10.23 13.30 36.14
C GLN A 352 9.80 11.86 36.40
N LEU A 353 8.66 11.47 35.84
CA LEU A 353 8.28 10.08 35.68
C LEU A 353 7.94 9.87 34.21
N GLU A 354 8.93 9.38 33.48
CA GLU A 354 8.73 8.71 32.20
C GLU A 354 8.05 7.36 32.47
N ALA A 355 6.92 7.12 31.83
CA ALA A 355 6.33 5.78 31.74
C ALA A 355 6.00 5.52 30.26
N PRO A 356 6.39 4.34 29.72
CA PRO A 356 6.11 3.98 28.34
C PRO A 356 4.61 3.67 28.20
N ILE A 357 4.00 4.16 27.12
CA ILE A 357 2.63 3.80 26.76
C ILE A 357 2.72 2.67 25.75
N LEU A 358 2.20 1.52 26.18
CA LEU A 358 2.05 0.26 25.46
C LEU A 358 1.53 0.45 24.04
N ASP A 359 2.18 -0.23 23.10
CA ASP A 359 1.74 -0.45 21.74
C ASP A 359 0.46 -1.31 21.74
N GLY A 360 -0.64 -0.73 21.25
CA GLY A 360 -1.78 -1.48 20.74
C GLY A 360 -1.56 -1.68 19.24
N THR A 361 -1.30 -2.92 18.86
CA THR A 361 -1.12 -3.41 17.50
C THR A 361 -2.32 -3.14 16.58
N ALA A 362 -2.02 -2.60 15.40
CA ALA A 362 -2.60 -2.98 14.10
C ALA A 362 -1.65 -2.52 12.99
#